data_AF-A0A2D5E366-F1
#
_entry.id   AF-A0A2D5E366-F1
#
_cell.length_a   1.000
_cell.length_b   1.000
_cell.length_c   1.000
_cell.angle_alpha   90.00
_cell.angle_beta   90.00
_cell.angle_gamma   90.00
#
_symmetry.space_group_name_H-M   'P 1'
#
loop_
_entity.id
_entity.type
_entity.pdbx_description
1 polymer ?
#
loop_
_entity_poly.entity_id
_entity_poly.type
_entity_poly.pdbx_seq_one_letter_code
_entity_poly.pdbx_strand_id
1 'polypeptide(L)'
;GIEFDSGKVIRVNESLNLNAIKFLHAICRHRIARGKSMPFSMTAMELLKWESLVHVLQAVAGPSLRLHSSLTSTFVEAFKAEQPVLEKRLGRSVPSTLATRKNDEGIRSEAELGSFDRDTLDWLEECTGEHVGRDGQDPAVAPAVGEMLDRVSILHMPAVSVKIAWDRLRLNARRQLMKSVRYF
;
A
#
# COMPACT_ATOMS: atom_id res chain seq x y z
N GLY A 1 1.69 21.66 -31.54
CA GLY A 1 2.46 20.70 -30.72
C GLY A 1 1.89 20.73 -29.32
N ILE A 2 1.81 19.60 -28.63
CA ILE A 2 1.44 19.58 -27.21
C ILE A 2 2.75 19.74 -26.43
N GLU A 3 2.95 20.90 -25.81
CA GLU A 3 4.04 21.15 -24.88
C GLU A 3 3.62 20.63 -23.51
N PHE A 4 4.32 19.60 -23.04
CA PHE A 4 4.20 19.16 -21.65
C PHE A 4 5.08 20.07 -20.80
N ASP A 5 4.45 21.03 -20.14
CA ASP A 5 5.09 21.86 -19.13
C ASP A 5 5.66 20.95 -18.04
N SER A 6 6.99 21.00 -17.85
CA SER A 6 7.70 20.19 -16.86
C SER A 6 7.24 20.44 -15.42
N GLY A 7 6.60 21.59 -15.15
CA GLY A 7 5.92 21.89 -13.88
C GLY A 7 4.50 21.33 -13.77
N LYS A 8 3.92 20.81 -14.87
CA LYS A 8 2.58 20.17 -14.92
C LYS A 8 2.63 18.67 -15.17
N VAL A 9 3.82 18.09 -15.30
CA VAL A 9 3.98 16.64 -15.15
C VAL A 9 3.69 16.34 -13.69
N ILE A 10 2.42 16.07 -13.38
CA ILE A 10 2.01 15.49 -12.10
C ILE A 10 2.80 14.20 -11.98
N ARG A 11 3.88 14.22 -11.21
CA ARG A 11 4.65 13.01 -10.91
C ARG A 11 3.76 12.17 -10.00
N VAL A 12 3.01 11.25 -10.59
CA VAL A 12 2.04 10.38 -9.91
C VAL A 12 2.70 9.43 -8.87
N ASN A 13 4.03 9.39 -8.82
CA ASN A 13 4.82 8.51 -7.95
C ASN A 13 5.19 9.09 -6.57
N GLU A 14 4.59 10.21 -6.14
CA GLU A 14 4.93 10.82 -4.84
C GLU A 14 4.22 10.21 -3.64
N SER A 15 3.21 9.35 -3.80
CA SER A 15 2.32 9.05 -2.68
C SER A 15 2.84 8.01 -1.69
N LEU A 16 3.70 7.06 -2.06
CA LEU A 16 4.16 6.03 -1.12
C LEU A 16 5.61 5.65 -1.36
N ASN A 17 6.43 5.77 -0.31
CA ASN A 17 7.82 5.33 -0.31
C ASN A 17 7.95 3.83 0.00
N LEU A 18 9.18 3.33 0.00
CA LEU A 18 9.48 1.92 0.26
C LEU A 18 8.89 1.43 1.59
N ASN A 19 9.02 2.21 2.66
CA ASN A 19 8.57 1.81 4.00
C ASN A 19 7.04 1.72 4.05
N ALA A 20 6.35 2.66 3.41
CA ALA A 20 4.90 2.60 3.24
C ALA A 20 4.46 1.36 2.44
N ILE A 21 5.21 0.98 1.40
CA ILE A 21 4.91 -0.23 0.61
C ILE A 21 5.17 -1.52 1.41
N LYS A 22 6.23 -1.57 2.22
CA LYS A 22 6.49 -2.66 3.16
C LYS A 22 5.34 -2.85 4.14
N PHE A 23 4.82 -1.76 4.69
CA PHE A 23 3.62 -1.79 5.54
C PHE A 23 2.37 -2.29 4.80
N LEU A 24 2.14 -1.82 3.57
CA LEU A 24 1.03 -2.32 2.76
C LEU A 24 1.16 -3.83 2.48
N HIS A 25 2.37 -4.32 2.23
CA HIS A 25 2.62 -5.75 2.04
C HIS A 25 2.29 -6.55 3.29
N ALA A 26 2.77 -6.10 4.46
CA ALA A 26 2.52 -6.75 5.75
C ALA A 26 1.02 -6.84 6.10
N ILE A 27 0.26 -5.75 5.97
CA ILE A 27 -1.18 -5.78 6.23
C ILE A 27 -1.94 -6.65 5.22
N CYS A 28 -1.55 -6.65 3.94
CA CYS A 28 -2.16 -7.52 2.93
C CYS A 28 -1.93 -9.00 3.28
N ARG A 29 -0.70 -9.38 3.62
CA ARG A 29 -0.35 -10.74 4.05
C ARG A 29 -1.13 -11.15 5.30
N HIS A 30 -1.20 -10.27 6.30
CA HIS A 30 -1.98 -10.50 7.52
C HIS A 30 -3.48 -10.73 7.21
N ARG A 31 -4.08 -9.91 6.35
CA ARG A 31 -5.49 -10.04 5.96
C ARG A 31 -5.77 -11.33 5.19
N ILE A 32 -4.91 -11.69 4.23
CA ILE A 32 -5.00 -12.94 3.47
C ILE A 32 -4.93 -14.14 4.42
N ALA A 33 -3.97 -14.14 5.35
CA ALA A 33 -3.80 -15.22 6.34
C ALA A 33 -5.04 -15.41 7.23
N ARG A 34 -5.85 -14.35 7.44
CA ARG A 34 -7.10 -14.39 8.21
C ARG A 34 -8.35 -14.59 7.35
N GLY A 35 -8.19 -14.89 6.06
CA GLY A 35 -9.30 -15.08 5.13
C GLY A 35 -10.14 -13.82 4.90
N LYS A 36 -9.59 -12.63 5.17
CA LYS A 36 -10.29 -11.36 4.94
C LYS A 36 -10.21 -10.96 3.47
N SER A 37 -11.24 -10.23 3.00
CA SER A 37 -11.31 -9.70 1.63
C SER A 37 -10.13 -8.78 1.29
N MET A 38 -9.62 -8.93 0.07
CA MET A 38 -8.63 -8.05 -0.58
C MET A 38 -9.32 -6.78 -1.13
N PRO A 39 -8.57 -5.70 -1.48
CA PRO A 39 -9.14 -4.41 -1.93
C PRO A 39 -10.24 -4.53 -3.00
N PHE A 40 -10.13 -5.52 -3.87
CA PHE A 40 -11.03 -5.73 -5.00
C PHE A 40 -12.40 -6.34 -4.63
N SER A 41 -12.56 -6.83 -3.40
CA SER A 41 -13.82 -7.38 -2.87
C SER A 41 -14.23 -6.73 -1.54
N MET A 42 -13.74 -5.51 -1.27
CA MET A 42 -14.01 -4.78 -0.04
C MET A 42 -15.42 -4.19 0.00
N THR A 43 -16.03 -4.24 1.18
CA THR A 43 -17.19 -3.42 1.50
C THR A 43 -16.82 -1.93 1.53
N ALA A 44 -17.79 -1.03 1.41
CA ALA A 44 -17.57 0.42 1.53
C ALA A 44 -16.84 0.82 2.83
N MET A 45 -17.06 0.07 3.92
CA MET A 45 -16.39 0.30 5.20
C MET A 45 -14.90 -0.07 5.15
N GLU A 46 -14.57 -1.16 4.46
CA GLU A 46 -13.18 -1.60 4.30
C GLU A 46 -12.41 -0.70 3.35
N LEU A 47 -13.07 -0.16 2.32
CA LEU A 47 -12.48 0.88 1.46
C LEU A 47 -12.12 2.14 2.26
N LEU A 48 -13.01 2.61 3.14
CA LEU A 48 -12.71 3.77 4.00
C LEU A 48 -11.53 3.52 4.94
N LYS A 49 -11.44 2.31 5.53
CA LYS A 49 -10.28 1.92 6.34
C LYS A 49 -9.00 1.91 5.53
N TRP A 50 -9.07 1.39 4.30
CA TRP A 50 -7.95 1.32 3.39
C TRP A 50 -7.47 2.72 2.97
N GLU A 51 -8.38 3.62 2.61
CA GLU A 51 -8.05 5.01 2.27
C GLU A 51 -7.43 5.76 3.45
N SER A 52 -8.00 5.60 4.65
CA SER A 52 -7.46 6.21 5.87
C SER A 52 -6.04 5.69 6.16
N LEU A 53 -5.82 4.38 5.99
CA LEU A 53 -4.50 3.79 6.14
C LEU A 53 -3.51 4.33 5.11
N VAL A 54 -3.87 4.39 3.83
CA VAL A 54 -3.00 4.94 2.78
C VAL A 54 -2.63 6.39 3.08
N HIS A 55 -3.56 7.19 3.59
CA HIS A 55 -3.29 8.57 3.97
C HIS A 55 -2.30 8.68 5.14
N VAL A 56 -2.42 7.82 6.15
CA VAL A 56 -1.45 7.77 7.26
C VAL A 56 -0.07 7.32 6.75
N LEU A 57 -0.04 6.35 5.84
CA LEU A 57 1.21 5.82 5.27
C LEU A 57 1.94 6.82 4.36
N GLN A 58 1.25 7.82 3.82
CA GLN A 58 1.88 8.94 3.10
C GLN A 58 2.81 9.76 3.99
N ALA A 59 2.60 9.77 5.32
CA ALA A 59 3.42 10.51 6.27
C ALA A 59 4.67 9.74 6.74
N VAL A 60 4.75 8.44 6.45
CA VAL A 60 5.94 7.62 6.79
C VAL A 60 7.13 8.20 6.03
N ALA A 61 8.28 8.36 6.69
CA ALA A 61 9.51 8.75 6.02
C ALA A 61 10.18 7.52 5.40
N GLY A 62 10.78 7.67 4.21
CA GLY A 62 11.51 6.57 3.60
C GLY A 62 12.00 6.85 2.18
N PRO A 63 12.88 5.99 1.66
CA PRO A 63 13.40 6.12 0.30
C PRO A 63 12.31 5.81 -0.73
N SER A 64 12.38 6.46 -1.90
CA SER A 64 11.49 6.13 -3.02
C SER A 64 11.55 4.64 -3.36
N LEU A 65 10.39 4.03 -3.61
CA LEU A 65 10.34 2.65 -4.11
C LEU A 65 11.13 2.53 -5.41
N ARG A 66 12.08 1.59 -5.46
CA ARG A 66 12.84 1.24 -6.65
C ARG A 66 12.94 -0.28 -6.76
N LEU A 67 12.68 -0.79 -7.95
CA LEU A 67 12.91 -2.20 -8.27
C LEU A 67 14.33 -2.37 -8.77
N HIS A 68 14.97 -3.44 -8.32
CA HIS A 68 16.30 -3.81 -8.77
C HIS A 68 16.28 -4.18 -10.26
N SER A 69 17.40 -3.93 -10.95
CA SER A 69 17.56 -4.19 -12.38
C SER A 69 17.26 -5.65 -12.77
N SER A 70 17.52 -6.59 -11.86
CA SER A 70 17.20 -8.02 -12.05
C SER A 70 15.71 -8.32 -12.18
N LEU A 71 14.83 -7.49 -11.60
CA LEU A 71 13.38 -7.66 -11.71
C LEU A 71 12.82 -6.96 -12.96
N THR A 72 13.51 -5.94 -13.44
CA THR A 72 13.07 -5.13 -14.58
C THR A 72 13.71 -5.51 -15.90
N SER A 73 14.78 -6.31 -15.89
CA SER A 73 15.60 -6.62 -17.07
C SER A 73 14.78 -7.18 -18.24
N THR A 74 13.93 -8.17 -17.99
CA THR A 74 13.06 -8.78 -19.03
C THR A 74 12.10 -7.75 -19.64
N PHE A 75 11.52 -6.87 -18.83
CA PHE A 75 10.64 -5.81 -19.32
C PHE A 75 11.40 -4.75 -20.10
N VAL A 76 12.58 -4.37 -19.61
CA VAL A 76 13.44 -3.38 -20.28
C VAL A 76 13.93 -3.92 -21.63
N GLU A 77 14.24 -5.20 -21.73
CA GLU A 77 14.62 -5.85 -23.00
C GLU A 77 13.45 -5.90 -23.98
N ALA A 78 12.27 -6.31 -23.53
CA ALA A 78 11.06 -6.29 -24.35
C ALA A 78 10.72 -4.86 -24.83
N PHE A 79 10.81 -3.88 -23.93
CA PHE A 79 10.60 -2.48 -24.27
C PHE A 79 11.63 -1.95 -25.27
N LYS A 80 12.91 -2.30 -25.12
CA LYS A 80 13.97 -1.93 -26.07
C LYS A 80 13.70 -2.51 -27.47
N ALA A 81 13.14 -3.71 -27.56
CA ALA A 81 12.78 -4.32 -28.84
C ALA A 81 11.61 -3.57 -29.53
N GLU A 82 10.66 -3.05 -28.76
CA GLU A 82 9.51 -2.30 -29.28
C GLU A 82 9.77 -0.80 -29.45
N GLN A 83 10.82 -0.27 -28.81
CA GLN A 83 11.18 1.15 -28.85
C GLN A 83 11.26 1.71 -30.27
N PRO A 84 11.90 1.07 -31.27
CA PRO A 84 11.94 1.60 -32.64
C PRO A 84 10.56 1.75 -33.29
N VAL A 85 9.64 0.84 -32.99
CA VAL A 85 8.26 0.88 -33.49
C VAL A 85 7.50 2.03 -32.85
N LEU A 86 7.68 2.23 -31.54
CA LEU A 86 7.09 3.34 -30.79
C LEU A 86 7.63 4.68 -31.25
N GLU A 87 8.94 4.82 -31.43
CA GLU A 87 9.58 6.05 -31.92
C GLU A 87 9.11 6.42 -33.33
N LYS A 88 8.96 5.41 -34.21
CA LYS A 88 8.40 5.60 -35.56
C LYS A 88 6.95 6.10 -35.53
N ARG A 89 6.12 5.60 -34.59
CA ARG A 89 4.72 6.04 -34.43
C ARG A 89 4.60 7.42 -33.80
N LEU A 90 5.47 7.72 -32.84
CA LEU A 90 5.46 8.99 -32.09
C LEU A 90 6.20 10.12 -32.83
N GLY A 91 6.99 9.80 -33.86
CA GLY A 91 7.80 10.75 -34.61
C GLY A 91 8.86 11.45 -33.75
N ARG A 92 9.22 10.85 -32.61
CA ARG A 92 10.13 11.41 -31.60
C ARG A 92 10.92 10.28 -30.96
N SER A 93 12.16 10.57 -30.59
CA SER A 93 12.99 9.65 -29.81
C SER A 93 12.47 9.55 -28.38
N VAL A 94 12.37 8.33 -27.87
CA VAL A 94 12.05 8.06 -26.48
C VAL A 94 13.35 8.11 -25.68
N PRO A 95 13.44 8.93 -24.61
CA PRO A 95 14.66 9.02 -23.81
C PRO A 95 15.05 7.66 -23.22
N SER A 96 16.28 7.21 -23.51
CA SER A 96 16.84 5.93 -23.02
C SER A 96 17.21 5.93 -21.53
N THR A 97 16.80 6.96 -20.78
CA THR A 97 17.10 7.12 -19.35
C THR A 97 16.61 5.96 -18.49
N LEU A 98 15.65 5.17 -18.98
CA LEU A 98 15.20 3.92 -18.36
C LEU A 98 16.31 2.86 -18.26
N ALA A 99 17.25 2.82 -19.20
CA ALA A 99 18.30 1.80 -19.27
C ALA A 99 19.58 2.15 -18.49
N THR A 100 19.70 3.39 -17.98
CA THR A 100 21.01 3.92 -17.51
C THR A 100 21.11 4.03 -15.98
N ARG A 101 20.01 3.86 -15.23
CA ARG A 101 20.10 3.84 -13.76
C ARG A 101 20.51 2.46 -13.29
N LYS A 102 21.78 2.32 -12.86
CA LYS A 102 22.20 1.22 -11.99
C LYS A 102 21.39 1.30 -10.69
N ASN A 103 20.33 0.51 -10.60
CA ASN A 103 19.49 0.41 -9.42
C ASN A 103 20.03 -0.68 -8.48
N ASP A 104 21.30 -0.57 -8.08
CA ASP A 104 21.94 -1.57 -7.20
C ASP A 104 21.32 -1.56 -5.77
N GLU A 105 20.63 -0.48 -5.41
CA GLU A 105 19.91 -0.27 -4.13
C GLU A 105 18.39 -0.53 -4.21
N GLY A 106 17.91 -1.17 -5.28
CA GLY A 106 16.48 -1.52 -5.43
C GLY A 106 16.09 -2.83 -4.74
N ILE A 107 14.79 -3.02 -4.49
CA ILE A 107 14.25 -4.29 -3.98
C ILE A 107 14.55 -5.41 -4.98
N ARG A 108 15.16 -6.50 -4.51
CA ARG A 108 15.50 -7.67 -5.37
C ARG A 108 14.51 -8.82 -5.24
N SER A 109 13.76 -8.87 -4.14
CA SER A 109 12.86 -9.97 -3.84
C SER A 109 11.66 -9.54 -2.99
N GLU A 110 10.58 -10.33 -3.01
CA GLU A 110 9.44 -10.11 -2.11
C GLU A 110 9.84 -10.26 -0.64
N ALA A 111 10.83 -11.10 -0.32
CA ALA A 111 11.30 -11.30 1.05
C ALA A 111 11.79 -10.00 1.71
N GLU A 112 12.39 -9.09 0.93
CA GLU A 112 12.83 -7.78 1.41
C GLU A 112 11.66 -6.87 1.82
N LEU A 113 10.44 -7.12 1.30
CA LEU A 113 9.25 -6.40 1.74
C LEU A 113 8.81 -6.75 3.16
N GLY A 114 9.21 -7.93 3.66
CA GLY A 114 8.94 -8.38 5.02
C GLY A 114 9.97 -7.89 6.05
N SER A 115 10.98 -7.11 5.64
CA SER A 115 12.03 -6.59 6.52
C SER A 115 11.81 -5.12 6.84
N PHE A 116 11.92 -4.75 8.11
CA PHE A 116 11.69 -3.38 8.57
C PHE A 116 12.97 -2.81 9.20
N ASP A 117 13.27 -1.55 8.92
CA ASP A 117 14.29 -0.82 9.67
C ASP A 117 13.71 -0.40 11.04
N ARG A 118 14.60 -0.02 11.96
CA ARG A 118 14.17 0.34 13.32
C ARG A 118 13.32 1.61 13.32
N ASP A 119 13.69 2.60 12.53
CA ASP A 119 12.99 3.88 12.43
C ASP A 119 11.53 3.70 11.97
N THR A 120 11.29 2.80 11.02
CA THR A 120 9.94 2.44 10.56
C THR A 120 9.15 1.74 11.65
N LEU A 121 9.77 0.83 12.40
CA LEU A 121 9.11 0.17 13.53
C LEU A 121 8.78 1.18 14.63
N ASP A 122 9.73 2.05 15.02
CA ASP A 122 9.52 3.09 16.03
C ASP A 122 8.35 4.00 15.68
N TRP A 123 8.24 4.42 14.41
CA TRP A 123 7.09 5.18 13.93
C TRP A 123 5.76 4.44 14.14
N LEU A 124 5.73 3.12 13.90
CA LEU A 124 4.53 2.31 14.11
C LEU A 124 4.20 2.15 15.60
N GLU A 125 5.22 2.01 16.44
CA GLU A 125 5.09 1.95 17.91
C GLU A 125 4.56 3.28 18.46
N GLU A 126 5.00 4.43 17.94
CA GLU A 126 4.45 5.75 18.27
C GLU A 126 2.98 5.89 17.86
N CYS A 127 2.62 5.39 16.68
CA CYS A 127 1.25 5.46 16.15
C CYS A 127 0.25 4.59 16.92
N THR A 128 0.72 3.56 17.62
CA THR A 128 -0.14 2.54 18.26
C THR A 128 0.01 2.46 19.77
N GLY A 129 1.14 2.92 20.31
CA GLY A 129 1.51 2.75 21.72
C GLY A 129 1.94 1.34 22.11
N GLU A 130 2.15 0.42 21.15
CA GLU A 130 2.51 -0.98 21.39
C GLU A 130 3.89 -1.30 20.81
N HIS A 131 4.62 -2.23 21.44
CA HIS A 131 5.95 -2.64 20.98
C HIS A 131 5.85 -3.83 20.01
N VAL A 132 6.43 -3.71 18.81
CA VAL A 132 6.38 -4.73 17.75
C VAL A 132 7.44 -5.83 17.96
N GLY A 133 8.56 -5.48 18.60
CA GLY A 133 9.73 -6.35 18.75
C GLY A 133 11.02 -5.64 18.36
N ARG A 134 12.18 -6.27 18.60
CA ARG A 134 13.50 -5.64 18.44
C ARG A 134 14.19 -5.92 17.10
N ASP A 135 13.91 -7.05 16.46
CA ASP A 135 14.57 -7.47 15.22
C ASP A 135 13.60 -7.38 14.04
N GLY A 136 13.73 -6.33 13.22
CA GLY A 136 12.89 -6.12 12.05
C GLY A 136 13.12 -7.11 10.90
N GLN A 137 14.10 -8.02 11.01
CA GLN A 137 14.31 -9.11 10.07
C GLN A 137 13.71 -10.44 10.51
N ASP A 138 13.22 -10.55 11.76
CA ASP A 138 12.54 -11.75 12.22
C ASP A 138 11.21 -11.95 11.43
N PRO A 139 11.01 -13.10 10.77
CA PRO A 139 9.77 -13.41 10.05
C PRO A 139 8.49 -13.26 10.89
N ALA A 140 8.58 -13.34 12.23
CA ALA A 140 7.47 -13.11 13.15
C ALA A 140 7.02 -11.64 13.26
N VAL A 141 7.88 -10.68 12.88
CA VAL A 141 7.58 -9.24 12.93
C VAL A 141 6.56 -8.83 11.87
N ALA A 142 6.66 -9.35 10.65
CA ALA A 142 5.75 -8.94 9.56
C ALA A 142 4.25 -9.23 9.88
N PRO A 143 3.87 -10.39 10.45
CA PRO A 143 2.51 -10.61 10.95
C PRO A 143 2.07 -9.64 12.05
N ALA A 144 2.95 -9.29 13.00
CA ALA A 144 2.67 -8.37 14.10
C ALA A 144 2.46 -6.93 13.59
N VAL A 145 3.34 -6.47 12.71
CA VAL A 145 3.21 -5.20 11.97
C VAL A 145 1.86 -5.16 11.23
N GLY A 146 1.51 -6.23 10.52
CA GLY A 146 0.23 -6.31 9.81
C GLY A 146 -0.99 -6.22 10.72
N GLU A 147 -0.93 -6.79 11.93
CA GLU A 147 -1.98 -6.64 12.94
C GLU A 147 -2.11 -5.20 13.45
N MET A 148 -0.98 -4.58 13.77
CA MET A 148 -0.92 -3.21 14.27
C MET A 148 -1.43 -2.21 13.23
N LEU A 149 -1.11 -2.40 11.95
CA LEU A 149 -1.65 -1.60 10.84
C LEU A 149 -3.16 -1.77 10.64
N ASP A 150 -3.72 -2.96 10.88
CA ASP A 150 -5.17 -3.17 10.85
C ASP A 150 -5.85 -2.31 11.94
N ARG A 151 -5.21 -2.14 13.10
CA ARG A 151 -5.68 -1.24 14.18
C ARG A 151 -5.51 0.24 13.80
N VAL A 152 -4.37 0.64 13.25
CA VAL A 152 -4.13 2.01 12.76
C VAL A 152 -5.22 2.43 11.77
N SER A 153 -5.62 1.53 10.86
CA SER A 153 -6.68 1.77 9.88
C SER A 153 -8.04 2.09 10.51
N ILE A 154 -8.30 1.61 11.73
CA ILE A 154 -9.53 1.86 12.49
C ILE A 154 -9.40 3.18 13.27
N LEU A 155 -8.26 3.42 13.92
CA LEU A 155 -8.00 4.60 14.75
C LEU A 155 -8.05 5.90 13.95
N HIS A 156 -7.62 5.86 12.69
CA HIS A 156 -7.55 7.03 11.82
C HIS A 156 -8.79 7.19 10.92
N MET A 157 -9.85 6.41 11.13
CA MET A 157 -11.10 6.64 10.42
C MET A 157 -11.74 7.97 10.83
N PRO A 158 -12.29 8.76 9.89
CA PRO A 158 -13.05 9.95 10.23
C PRO A 158 -14.19 9.63 11.20
N ALA A 159 -14.35 10.42 12.27
CA ALA A 159 -15.37 10.19 13.32
C ALA A 159 -16.81 10.07 12.76
N VAL A 160 -17.10 10.76 11.66
CA VAL A 160 -18.39 10.67 10.94
C VAL A 160 -18.62 9.26 10.38
N SER A 161 -17.58 8.61 9.87
CA SER A 161 -17.63 7.25 9.31
C SER A 161 -17.82 6.20 10.40
N VAL A 162 -17.21 6.42 11.59
CA VAL A 162 -17.41 5.56 12.76
C VAL A 162 -18.86 5.61 13.26
N LYS A 163 -19.47 6.81 13.31
CA LYS A 163 -20.87 6.99 13.70
C LYS A 163 -21.83 6.30 12.71
N ILE A 164 -21.62 6.46 11.40
CA ILE A 164 -22.43 5.80 10.36
C ILE A 164 -22.29 4.27 10.44
N ALA A 165 -21.09 3.75 10.73
CA ALA A 165 -20.87 2.32 10.94
C ALA A 165 -21.67 1.78 12.13
N TRP A 166 -21.61 2.49 13.26
CA TRP A 166 -22.35 2.15 14.48
C TRP A 166 -23.86 2.23 14.29
N ASP A 167 -24.36 3.24 13.59
CA ASP A 167 -25.78 3.40 13.30
C ASP A 167 -26.29 2.30 12.36
N ARG A 168 -25.52 1.90 11.36
CA ARG A 168 -25.85 0.75 10.49
C ARG A 168 -25.84 -0.58 11.23
N LEU A 169 -24.86 -0.82 12.11
CA LEU A 169 -24.82 -1.99 12.98
C LEU A 169 -26.04 -2.05 13.91
N ARG A 170 -26.40 -0.93 14.55
CA ARG A 170 -27.61 -0.82 15.38
C ARG A 170 -28.88 -1.09 14.58
N LEU A 171 -29.00 -0.57 13.36
CA LEU A 171 -30.16 -0.80 12.49
C LEU A 171 -30.28 -2.26 12.07
N ASN A 172 -29.17 -2.92 11.73
CA ASN A 172 -29.17 -4.33 11.37
C ASN A 172 -29.50 -5.24 12.58
N ALA A 173 -28.94 -4.93 13.76
CA ALA A 173 -29.28 -5.63 15.00
C ALA A 173 -30.78 -5.48 15.34
N ARG A 174 -31.33 -4.26 15.20
CA ARG A 174 -32.79 -4.02 15.37
C ARG A 174 -33.64 -4.79 14.37
N ARG A 175 -33.23 -4.87 13.10
CA ARG A 175 -33.95 -5.65 12.08
C ARG A 175 -33.91 -7.14 12.35
N GLN A 176 -32.81 -7.67 12.86
CA GLN A 176 -32.74 -9.08 13.25
C GLN A 176 -33.63 -9.37 14.46
N LEU A 177 -33.60 -8.53 15.50
CA LEU A 177 -34.51 -8.64 16.64
C LEU A 177 -36.00 -8.58 16.23
N MET A 178 -36.38 -7.67 15.33
CA MET A 178 -37.77 -7.60 14.84
C MET A 178 -38.17 -8.81 13.98
N LYS A 179 -37.22 -9.46 13.29
CA LYS A 179 -37.48 -10.73 12.60
C LYS A 179 -37.70 -11.86 13.60
N SER A 180 -36.93 -11.91 14.68
CA SER A 180 -37.06 -12.93 15.74
C SER A 180 -38.38 -12.83 16.51
N VAL A 181 -38.92 -11.61 16.70
CA VAL A 181 -40.20 -11.38 17.39
C VAL A 181 -41.43 -11.76 16.54
N ARG A 182 -41.30 -11.87 15.22
CA ARG A 182 -42.40 -12.29 14.32
C ARG A 182 -42.61 -13.80 14.20
N TYR A 183 -41.78 -14.61 14.89
CA TYR A 183 -41.87 -16.08 14.88
C TYR A 183 -42.29 -16.66 16.24
N PHE A 184 -42.86 -15.83 17.14
CA PHE A 184 -43.52 -16.25 18.37
C PHE A 184 -44.99 -15.86 18.35
#